data_AF-A0A6B3G1X9-F1
#
_entry.id   AF-A0A6B3G1X9-F1
#
_cell.length_a   1.000
_cell.length_b   1.000
_cell.length_c   1.000
_cell.angle_alpha   90.00
_cell.angle_beta   90.00
_cell.angle_gamma   90.00
#
_symmetry.space_group_name_H-M   'P 1'
#
loop_
_entity.id
_entity.type
_entity.pdbx_description
1 polymer ?
#
loop_
_entity_poly.entity_id
_entity_poly.type
_entity_poly.pdbx_seq_one_letter_code
_entity_poly.pdbx_strand_id
1 'polypeptide(L)'
;RSELWRYEPGADAPVRVETPAGTVSGATARPDGTVEYLWSSAAQPPVVRSTSGAVVLDPPGAKAPPSVAVEDAWVEGPGGRIHALVQKPATGEGPFPTVFEIHGGPTWHDSDAFASGPAAWVDHGFAVVRVNYRGSTGYGRAWTDALKHRVGLI
;
A
#
# COMPACT_ATOMS: atom_id res chain seq x y z
N ARG A 1 -2.10 -4.01 2.71
CA ARG A 1 -2.56 -4.61 1.43
C ARG A 1 -4.08 -4.51 1.37
N SER A 2 -4.67 -4.41 0.19
CA SER A 2 -6.13 -4.35 0.03
C SER A 2 -6.69 -5.69 -0.47
N GLU A 3 -7.97 -5.93 -0.20
CA GLU A 3 -8.73 -7.00 -0.82
C GLU A 3 -9.94 -6.43 -1.56
N LEU A 4 -10.34 -7.09 -2.64
CA LEU A 4 -11.52 -6.73 -3.41
C LEU A 4 -12.58 -7.80 -3.21
N TRP A 5 -13.80 -7.37 -2.93
CA TRP A 5 -14.92 -8.25 -2.63
C TRP A 5 -16.15 -7.82 -3.45
N ARG A 6 -16.91 -8.80 -3.94
CA ARG A 6 -18.22 -8.61 -4.56
C ARG A 6 -19.29 -9.07 -3.59
N TYR A 7 -20.34 -8.27 -3.44
CA TYR A 7 -21.50 -8.64 -2.64
C TYR A 7 -22.78 -8.43 -3.45
N GLU A 8 -23.55 -9.49 -3.62
CA GLU A 8 -24.89 -9.42 -4.21
C GLU A 8 -25.91 -9.21 -3.09
N PRO A 9 -26.83 -8.23 -3.21
CA PRO A 9 -27.86 -8.02 -2.20
C PRO A 9 -28.69 -9.29 -1.95
N GLY A 10 -28.76 -9.72 -0.69
CA GLY A 10 -29.47 -10.94 -0.29
C GLY A 10 -28.62 -12.21 -0.30
N ALA A 11 -27.35 -12.13 -0.73
CA ALA A 11 -26.39 -13.22 -0.53
C ALA A 11 -25.98 -13.33 0.95
N ASP A 12 -25.66 -14.55 1.37
CA ASP A 12 -25.22 -14.85 2.75
C ASP A 12 -23.84 -14.24 3.07
N ALA A 13 -22.97 -14.13 2.06
CA ALA A 13 -21.60 -13.64 2.22
C ALA A 13 -21.06 -12.99 0.93
N PRO A 14 -20.09 -12.07 1.03
CA PRO A 14 -19.37 -11.58 -0.14
C PRO A 14 -18.43 -12.64 -0.71
N VAL A 15 -18.18 -12.55 -2.02
CA VAL A 15 -17.22 -13.39 -2.74
C VAL A 15 -15.96 -12.57 -3.01
N ARG A 16 -14.79 -13.14 -2.72
CA ARG A 16 -13.51 -12.50 -3.02
C ARG A 16 -13.31 -12.39 -4.53
N VAL A 17 -12.90 -11.22 -4.98
CA VAL A 17 -12.39 -11.01 -6.34
C VAL A 17 -10.88 -11.13 -6.28
N GLU A 18 -10.32 -12.13 -6.95
CA GLU A 18 -8.88 -12.36 -6.95
C GLU A 18 -8.12 -11.18 -7.57
N THR A 19 -7.20 -10.63 -6.79
CA THR A 19 -6.29 -9.56 -7.19
C THR A 19 -4.86 -9.92 -6.76
N PRO A 20 -3.84 -9.45 -7.47
CA PRO A 20 -2.46 -9.67 -7.03
C PRO A 20 -2.20 -8.98 -5.68
N ALA A 21 -1.23 -9.50 -4.93
CA ALA A 21 -0.79 -8.86 -3.70
C ALA A 21 -0.35 -7.41 -3.94
N GLY A 22 -0.82 -6.49 -3.10
CA GLY A 22 -0.55 -5.05 -3.22
C GLY A 22 -1.74 -4.24 -2.73
N THR A 23 -1.96 -3.09 -3.37
CA THR A 23 -3.05 -2.18 -3.07
C THR A 23 -3.82 -1.84 -4.34
N VAL A 24 -5.14 -2.03 -4.26
CA VAL A 24 -6.15 -1.53 -5.17
C VAL A 24 -6.59 -0.16 -4.65
N SER A 25 -6.28 0.90 -5.39
CA SER A 25 -6.62 2.28 -5.02
C SER A 25 -7.93 2.78 -5.63
N GLY A 26 -8.50 2.02 -6.56
CA GLY A 26 -9.81 2.26 -7.14
C GLY A 26 -10.31 1.04 -7.90
N ALA A 27 -11.63 0.82 -7.91
CA ALA A 27 -12.27 -0.26 -8.65
C ALA A 27 -13.63 0.20 -9.18
N THR A 28 -14.04 -0.32 -10.34
CA THR A 28 -15.31 0.00 -10.99
C THR A 28 -15.88 -1.24 -11.66
N ALA A 29 -17.11 -1.60 -11.32
CA ALA A 29 -17.83 -2.68 -11.96
C ALA A 29 -18.25 -2.30 -13.39
N ARG A 30 -18.24 -3.27 -14.30
CA ARG A 30 -18.65 -3.14 -15.69
C ARG A 30 -19.99 -3.85 -15.95
N PRO A 31 -20.77 -3.43 -16.97
CA PRO A 31 -22.06 -4.04 -17.28
C PRO A 31 -22.01 -5.54 -17.62
N ASP A 32 -20.87 -6.02 -18.10
CA ASP A 32 -20.62 -7.44 -18.41
C ASP A 32 -20.25 -8.28 -17.16
N GLY A 33 -20.27 -7.67 -15.98
CA GLY A 33 -19.93 -8.32 -14.72
C GLY A 33 -18.42 -8.41 -14.45
N THR A 34 -17.55 -7.82 -15.27
CA THR A 34 -16.13 -7.66 -14.94
C THR A 34 -15.91 -6.48 -13.98
N VAL A 35 -14.74 -6.42 -13.34
CA VAL A 35 -14.31 -5.26 -12.55
C VAL A 35 -12.99 -4.76 -13.10
N GLU A 36 -12.93 -3.46 -13.38
CA GLU A 36 -11.67 -2.79 -13.68
C GLU A 36 -11.15 -2.09 -12.43
N TYR A 37 -9.85 -2.20 -12.18
CA TYR A 37 -9.24 -1.72 -10.94
C TYR A 37 -7.84 -1.19 -11.17
N LEU A 38 -7.51 -0.10 -10.48
CA LEU A 38 -6.15 0.44 -10.41
C LEU A 38 -5.41 -0.28 -9.29
N TRP A 39 -4.34 -0.99 -9.63
CA TRP A 39 -3.53 -1.77 -8.71
C TRP A 39 -2.06 -1.39 -8.82
N SER A 40 -1.36 -1.43 -7.70
CA SER A 40 0.10 -1.38 -7.64
C SER A 40 0.61 -2.16 -6.43
N SER A 41 1.91 -2.41 -6.38
CA SER A 41 2.61 -2.80 -5.15
C SER A 41 3.85 -1.94 -4.99
N ALA A 42 4.51 -1.99 -3.83
CA ALA A 42 5.78 -1.26 -3.67
C ALA A 42 6.83 -1.65 -4.74
N ALA A 43 6.76 -2.89 -5.25
CA ALA A 43 7.65 -3.39 -6.29
C ALA A 43 7.16 -3.09 -7.72
N GLN A 44 5.87 -2.91 -7.95
CA GLN A 44 5.27 -2.85 -9.27
C GLN A 44 4.48 -1.56 -9.47
N PRO A 45 4.83 -0.73 -10.48
CA PRO A 45 4.15 0.52 -10.77
C PRO A 45 2.64 0.35 -11.02
N PRO A 46 1.85 1.43 -10.89
CA PRO A 46 0.41 1.35 -11.06
C PRO A 46 -0.01 0.92 -12.47
N VAL A 47 -0.96 -0.01 -12.52
CA VAL A 47 -1.58 -0.51 -13.75
C VAL A 47 -3.09 -0.66 -13.56
N VAL A 48 -3.86 -0.31 -14.60
CA VAL A 48 -5.30 -0.56 -14.65
C VAL A 48 -5.54 -1.95 -15.23
N ARG A 49 -6.14 -2.83 -14.44
CA ARG A 49 -6.39 -4.23 -14.78
C ARG A 49 -7.89 -4.51 -14.82
N SER A 50 -8.29 -5.53 -15.55
CA SER A 50 -9.63 -6.11 -15.51
C SER A 50 -9.58 -7.51 -14.89
N THR A 51 -10.68 -7.92 -14.25
CA THR A 51 -10.89 -9.32 -13.82
C THR A 51 -10.98 -10.30 -14.99
N SER A 52 -11.10 -9.82 -16.23
CA SER A 52 -10.93 -10.66 -17.43
C SER A 52 -9.48 -11.10 -17.67
N GLY A 53 -8.52 -10.53 -16.94
CA GLY A 53 -7.08 -10.75 -17.12
C GLY A 53 -6.38 -9.69 -17.98
N ALA A 54 -7.14 -8.79 -18.61
CA ALA A 54 -6.58 -7.74 -19.47
C ALA A 54 -5.95 -6.59 -18.66
N VAL A 55 -4.91 -5.97 -19.23
CA VAL A 55 -4.50 -4.60 -18.89
C VAL A 55 -5.35 -3.65 -19.74
N VAL A 56 -6.07 -2.75 -19.08
CA VAL A 56 -7.08 -1.89 -19.75
C VAL A 56 -6.46 -0.62 -20.31
N LEU A 57 -5.38 -0.14 -19.68
CA LEU A 57 -4.72 1.10 -20.06
C LEU A 57 -3.22 0.85 -20.20
N ASP A 58 -2.73 0.91 -21.43
CA ASP A 58 -1.30 0.81 -21.77
C ASP A 58 -0.86 1.98 -22.66
N PRO A 59 -0.58 3.15 -22.08
CA PRO A 59 -0.19 4.31 -22.86
C PRO A 59 1.22 4.14 -23.46
N PRO A 60 1.48 4.60 -24.70
CA PRO A 60 2.82 4.52 -25.28
C PRO A 60 3.82 5.37 -24.48
N GLY A 61 5.10 5.01 -24.53
CA GLY A 61 6.19 5.75 -23.90
C GLY A 61 6.91 4.98 -22.79
N ALA A 62 7.81 5.68 -22.09
CA ALA A 62 8.59 5.09 -21.00
C ALA A 62 7.67 4.70 -19.83
N LYS A 63 7.86 3.48 -19.32
CA LYS A 63 7.20 3.01 -18.10
C LYS A 63 8.10 3.30 -16.91
N ALA A 64 7.49 3.56 -15.76
CA ALA A 64 8.23 3.54 -14.51
C ALA A 64 8.89 2.15 -14.35
N PRO A 65 10.17 2.08 -13.96
CA PRO A 65 10.80 0.80 -13.67
C PRO A 65 10.16 0.17 -12.42
N PRO A 66 10.24 -1.17 -12.28
CA PRO A 66 9.90 -1.81 -11.02
C PRO A 66 10.86 -1.40 -9.90
N SER A 67 10.46 -1.65 -8.67
CA SER A 67 11.29 -1.49 -7.48
C SER A 67 11.27 -2.78 -6.66
N VAL A 68 11.58 -2.69 -5.36
CA VAL A 68 11.64 -3.81 -4.42
C VAL A 68 10.33 -3.95 -3.64
N ALA A 69 9.99 -5.18 -3.26
CA ALA A 69 8.85 -5.45 -2.41
C ALA A 69 9.06 -4.86 -1.00
N VAL A 70 7.94 -4.51 -0.34
CA VAL A 70 7.94 -4.17 1.08
C VAL A 70 7.93 -5.42 1.94
N GLU A 71 8.65 -5.37 3.05
CA GLU A 71 8.53 -6.29 4.18
C GLU A 71 7.69 -5.63 5.27
N ASP A 72 6.72 -6.38 5.83
CA ASP A 72 5.96 -5.92 7.00
C ASP A 72 6.84 -6.05 8.26
N ALA A 73 6.96 -4.98 9.02
CA ALA A 73 7.61 -4.95 10.33
C ALA A 73 6.61 -4.53 11.39
N TRP A 74 6.66 -5.18 12.55
CA TRP A 74 5.81 -4.85 13.68
C TRP A 74 6.67 -4.60 14.92
N VAL A 75 6.49 -3.43 15.52
CA VAL A 75 7.31 -2.96 16.64
C VAL A 75 6.40 -2.67 17.83
N GLU A 76 6.72 -3.26 18.97
CA GLU A 76 6.03 -2.95 20.23
C GLU A 76 6.47 -1.57 20.74
N GLY A 77 5.51 -0.79 21.25
CA GLY A 77 5.81 0.52 21.81
C GLY A 77 4.77 0.94 22.86
N PRO A 78 5.02 2.03 23.59
CA PRO A 78 4.12 2.51 24.65
C PRO A 78 2.69 2.83 24.16
N GLY A 79 2.54 3.09 22.86
CA GLY A 79 1.27 3.36 22.19
C GLY A 79 0.54 2.14 21.65
N GLY A 80 1.04 0.94 21.93
CA GLY A 80 0.63 -0.30 21.27
C GLY A 80 1.55 -0.68 20.11
N ARG A 81 1.24 -1.81 19.49
CA ARG A 81 2.00 -2.40 18.39
C ARG A 81 1.86 -1.55 17.12
N ILE A 82 2.98 -1.10 16.56
CA ILE A 82 3.05 -0.23 15.38
C ILE A 82 3.46 -1.07 14.16
N HIS A 83 2.75 -0.86 13.05
CA HIS A 83 3.11 -1.44 11.76
C HIS A 83 4.04 -0.50 10.98
N ALA A 84 5.05 -1.04 10.32
CA ALA A 84 5.89 -0.33 9.37
C ALA A 84 6.13 -1.18 8.12
N LEU A 85 6.29 -0.52 6.99
CA LEU A 85 6.72 -1.12 5.74
C LEU A 85 8.20 -0.81 5.52
N VAL A 86 8.99 -1.84 5.24
CA VAL A 86 10.45 -1.72 5.07
C VAL A 86 10.83 -2.14 3.65
N GLN A 87 11.58 -1.29 2.96
CA GLN A 87 12.21 -1.60 1.67
C GLN A 87 13.73 -1.48 1.85
N LYS A 88 14.48 -2.43 1.32
CA LYS A 88 15.95 -2.45 1.36
C LYS A 88 16.49 -2.54 -0.06
N PRO A 89 17.68 -1.97 -0.34
CA PRO A 89 18.37 -2.20 -1.61
C PRO A 89 18.43 -3.69 -1.97
N ALA A 90 18.15 -4.02 -3.23
CA ALA A 90 18.15 -5.41 -3.70
C ALA A 90 19.56 -6.05 -3.70
N THR A 91 20.60 -5.23 -3.60
CA THR A 91 22.00 -5.64 -3.58
C THR A 91 22.76 -4.88 -2.50
N GLY A 92 23.89 -5.45 -2.07
CA GLY A 92 24.71 -4.93 -0.98
C GLY A 92 24.40 -5.59 0.35
N GLU A 93 25.32 -5.47 1.28
CA GLU A 93 25.17 -5.92 2.66
C GLU A 93 25.09 -4.71 3.58
N GLY A 94 24.18 -4.76 4.55
CA GLY A 94 23.97 -3.66 5.49
C GLY A 94 25.14 -3.43 6.46
N PRO A 95 25.06 -2.40 7.31
CA PRO A 95 23.89 -1.53 7.50
C PRO A 95 23.72 -0.52 6.36
N PHE A 96 22.49 -0.38 5.86
CA PHE A 96 22.15 0.63 4.86
C PHE A 96 21.87 1.97 5.54
N PRO A 97 22.28 3.12 4.94
CA PRO A 97 21.71 4.40 5.35
C PRO A 97 20.19 4.32 5.21
N THR A 98 19.45 4.83 6.19
CA THR A 98 18.00 4.61 6.27
C THR A 98 17.22 5.92 6.27
N VAL A 99 16.24 6.02 5.39
CA VAL A 99 15.26 7.11 5.33
C VAL A 99 13.98 6.66 6.01
N PHE A 100 13.51 7.43 6.99
CA PHE A 100 12.17 7.29 7.54
C PHE A 100 11.24 8.25 6.82
N GLU A 101 10.34 7.72 6.02
CA GLU A 101 9.33 8.51 5.31
C GLU A 101 8.02 8.45 6.11
N ILE A 102 7.61 9.61 6.62
CA ILE A 102 6.47 9.73 7.52
C ILE A 102 5.32 10.38 6.77
N HIS A 103 4.25 9.61 6.56
CA HIS A 103 3.06 10.11 5.90
C HIS A 103 2.31 11.16 6.75
N GLY A 104 1.54 12.02 6.09
CA GLY A 104 0.60 12.94 6.75
C GLY A 104 -0.58 12.21 7.41
N GLY A 105 -1.45 12.92 8.13
CA GLY A 105 -2.59 12.33 8.82
C GLY A 105 -3.75 13.33 8.98
N PRO A 106 -4.79 13.02 9.77
CA PRO A 106 -5.01 11.76 10.49
C PRO A 106 -5.62 10.64 9.63
N THR A 107 -6.13 10.95 8.44
CA THR A 107 -6.94 10.00 7.65
C THR A 107 -6.14 9.32 6.54
N TRP A 108 -4.95 8.82 6.87
CA TRP A 108 -4.07 8.16 5.90
C TRP A 108 -3.23 7.04 6.54
N HIS A 109 -2.68 6.16 5.69
CA HIS A 109 -1.66 5.19 6.04
C HIS A 109 -0.84 4.84 4.79
N ASP A 110 0.41 4.42 4.97
CA ASP A 110 1.22 3.80 3.94
C ASP A 110 0.84 2.33 3.74
N SER A 111 0.66 1.94 2.48
CA SER A 111 0.31 0.58 2.09
C SER A 111 1.33 0.00 1.13
N ASP A 112 1.18 -1.28 0.80
CA ASP A 112 1.93 -1.96 -0.25
C ASP A 112 1.46 -1.46 -1.64
N ALA A 113 1.82 -0.21 -1.93
CA ALA A 113 1.53 0.53 -3.15
C ALA A 113 2.81 1.18 -3.65
N PHE A 114 2.91 1.38 -4.96
CA PHE A 114 4.07 2.00 -5.57
C PHE A 114 4.17 3.47 -5.18
N ALA A 115 5.37 3.89 -4.78
CA ALA A 115 5.71 5.28 -4.55
C ALA A 115 7.11 5.55 -5.09
N SER A 116 7.24 6.59 -5.93
CA SER A 116 8.50 6.92 -6.60
C SER A 116 9.59 7.40 -5.63
N GLY A 117 9.22 8.03 -4.51
CA GLY A 117 10.14 8.46 -3.46
C GLY A 117 10.92 7.29 -2.87
N PRO A 118 10.24 6.30 -2.24
CA PRO A 118 10.89 5.08 -1.75
C PRO A 118 11.70 4.36 -2.82
N ALA A 119 11.17 4.23 -4.04
CA ALA A 119 11.87 3.55 -5.13
C ALA A 119 13.21 4.23 -5.46
N ALA A 120 13.21 5.57 -5.58
CA ALA A 120 14.43 6.32 -5.86
C ALA A 120 15.46 6.20 -4.72
N TRP A 121 15.03 6.28 -3.46
CA TRP A 121 15.93 6.10 -2.31
C TRP A 121 16.58 4.72 -2.29
N VAL A 122 15.80 3.67 -2.56
CA VAL A 122 16.29 2.29 -2.66
C VAL A 122 17.32 2.15 -3.78
N ASP A 123 17.07 2.75 -4.95
CA ASP A 123 18.02 2.74 -6.08
C ASP A 123 19.33 3.48 -5.74
N HIS A 124 19.28 4.45 -4.83
CA HIS A 124 20.44 5.16 -4.29
C HIS A 124 21.10 4.47 -3.09
N GLY A 125 20.71 3.23 -2.76
CA GLY A 125 21.33 2.44 -1.71
C GLY A 125 20.83 2.72 -0.29
N PHE A 126 19.70 3.42 -0.15
CA PHE A 126 19.06 3.65 1.15
C PHE A 126 18.01 2.57 1.44
N ALA A 127 17.95 2.13 2.69
CA ALA A 127 16.74 1.49 3.19
C ALA A 127 15.66 2.54 3.44
N VAL A 128 14.40 2.19 3.21
CA VAL A 128 13.26 3.09 3.43
C VAL A 128 12.30 2.43 4.40
N VAL A 129 11.92 3.15 5.45
CA VAL A 129 10.95 2.72 6.46
C VAL A 129 9.77 3.68 6.45
N ARG A 130 8.57 3.15 6.19
CA ARG A 130 7.30 3.89 6.22
C ARG A 130 6.48 3.43 7.41
N VAL A 131 6.25 4.32 8.37
CA VAL A 131 5.66 3.96 9.67
C VAL A 131 4.19 4.36 9.72
N ASN A 132 3.32 3.38 9.93
CA ASN A 132 1.90 3.59 10.16
C ASN A 132 1.65 3.87 11.64
N TYR A 133 2.02 5.07 12.06
CA TYR A 133 1.97 5.50 13.46
C TYR A 133 0.53 5.55 14.01
N ARG A 134 0.41 5.65 15.34
CA ARG A 134 -0.88 5.77 16.03
C ARG A 134 -1.69 6.94 15.50
N GLY A 135 -2.92 6.66 15.05
CA GLY A 135 -3.75 7.62 14.34
C GLY A 135 -3.95 7.30 12.86
N SER A 136 -3.08 6.47 12.27
CA SER A 136 -3.21 6.04 10.88
C SER A 136 -4.53 5.28 10.63
N THR A 137 -4.97 5.22 9.39
CA THR A 137 -6.13 4.40 9.00
C THR A 137 -5.72 2.93 8.82
N GLY A 138 -6.69 2.01 8.73
CA GLY A 138 -6.42 0.59 8.42
C GLY A 138 -6.21 -0.33 9.64
N TYR A 139 -6.14 0.20 10.86
CA TYR A 139 -5.88 -0.57 12.10
C TYR A 139 -7.07 -0.53 13.09
N GLY A 140 -8.27 -0.23 12.57
CA GLY A 140 -9.47 -0.10 13.37
C GLY A 140 -9.65 1.29 14.00
N ARG A 141 -10.90 1.56 14.41
CA ARG A 141 -11.33 2.89 14.84
C ARG A 141 -10.58 3.41 16.07
N ALA A 142 -10.32 2.55 17.06
CA ALA A 142 -9.62 2.95 18.27
C ALA A 142 -8.21 3.48 17.97
N TRP A 143 -7.52 2.89 16.98
CA TRP A 143 -6.20 3.34 16.54
C TRP A 143 -6.27 4.70 15.84
N THR A 144 -7.18 4.87 14.89
CA THR A 144 -7.37 6.14 14.17
C THR A 144 -7.79 7.28 15.10
N ASP A 145 -8.72 7.01 16.03
CA ASP A 145 -9.28 8.03 16.92
C ASP A 145 -8.27 8.52 17.98
N ALA A 146 -7.17 7.79 18.21
CA ALA A 146 -6.17 8.14 19.21
C ALA A 146 -5.43 9.48 18.93
N LEU A 147 -5.37 9.92 17.67
CA LEU A 147 -4.76 11.19 17.25
C LEU A 147 -5.75 12.37 17.25
N LYS A 148 -7.06 12.12 17.44
CA LYS A 148 -8.07 13.20 17.45
C LYS A 148 -7.73 14.20 18.56
N HIS A 149 -7.72 15.48 18.18
CA HIS A 149 -7.36 16.60 19.05
C HIS A 149 -5.92 16.57 19.62
N ARG A 150 -5.06 15.67 19.13
CA ARG A 150 -3.67 15.48 19.62
C ARG A 150 -2.65 15.33 18.48
N VAL A 151 -2.91 15.99 17.35
CA VAL A 151 -1.99 16.00 16.19
C VAL A 151 -0.68 16.67 16.61
N GLY A 152 0.45 16.00 16.37
CA GLY A 152 1.78 16.49 16.72
C GLY A 152 2.11 16.48 18.22
N LEU A 153 1.22 15.95 19.07
CA LEU A 153 1.36 15.95 20.52
C LEU A 153 1.26 14.54 21.09
N ILE A 154 2.19 13.66 20.71
CA ILE A 154 2.39 12.37 21.38
C ILE A 154 3.80 11.83 21.13
#